data_AF-A0A7R9D7J9-F1
#
_entry.id   AF-A0A7R9D7J9-F1
#
_cell.length_a   1.000
_cell.length_b   1.000
_cell.length_c   1.000
_cell.angle_alpha   90.00
_cell.angle_beta   90.00
_cell.angle_gamma   90.00
#
_symmetry.space_group_name_H-M   'P 1'
#
loop_
_entity.id
_entity.type
_entity.pdbx_description
1 polymer ?
#
loop_
_entity_poly.entity_id
_entity_poly.type
_entity_poly.pdbx_seq_one_letter_code
_entity_poly.pdbx_strand_id
1 'polypeptide(L)'
;MGQYYRIFKTCRIPGLPEDSLYFPEPTDCSRHIVVIHNNEFFSVTILDENMRALDENQLLSQLRFVVEESPRPTKTVGILTSENRDTWAKYHRLLSQDPYNTKLLDVIKKSLFVLCLDGPAPDLGVTDKQSISGLQMVHGGGSRASGGNRWFDKALQHPPDLNYSLLTVTFPDPLKLEFKLTPKVEQGIETACKNLDKLVADFELYCSTFPAFGKDVLKSFKVSPDSFIQMALQLAFYRLHKTPGAHYESAGLRKFIHGRTETIRSCSQESVDFAMKMLSGTATNEEKYRALLTAINGHKNYVIEVPMRSNGVLSFGPLLQDRYTICYNPRNLNINFSISAFRSHPDTNAKKFKEALYRSLQDMHDVMLALTSSPNCKPAL
;
A
#
# COMPACT_ATOMS: atom_id res chain seq x y z
N MET A 1 -14.66 12.24 11.48
CA MET A 1 -15.12 11.17 10.57
C MET A 1 -15.05 11.51 9.07
N GLY A 2 -14.68 12.73 8.66
CA GLY A 2 -14.77 13.18 7.26
C GLY A 2 -14.05 12.32 6.20
N GLN A 3 -12.99 11.58 6.56
CA GLN A 3 -12.30 10.70 5.62
C GLN A 3 -13.15 9.49 5.17
N TYR A 4 -14.03 8.96 6.03
CA TYR A 4 -14.87 7.80 5.68
C TYR A 4 -15.88 8.09 4.58
N TYR A 5 -16.42 9.31 4.56
CA TYR A 5 -17.35 9.77 3.52
C TYR A 5 -16.67 10.00 2.14
N ARG A 6 -15.34 9.82 2.07
CA ARG A 6 -14.52 10.02 0.85
C ARG A 6 -13.79 8.75 0.40
N ILE A 7 -14.19 7.57 0.91
CA ILE A 7 -13.60 6.28 0.49
C ILE A 7 -14.30 5.80 -0.78
N PHE A 8 -15.62 5.62 -0.72
CA PHE A 8 -16.42 5.18 -1.86
C PHE A 8 -16.72 6.32 -2.81
N LYS A 9 -16.96 6.00 -4.09
CA LYS A 9 -17.27 6.93 -5.19
C LYS A 9 -16.20 7.99 -5.49
N THR A 10 -15.09 8.01 -4.75
CA THR A 10 -14.02 8.98 -4.96
C THR A 10 -13.13 8.53 -6.11
N CYS A 11 -12.85 9.47 -7.03
CA CYS A 11 -12.00 9.23 -8.19
C CYS A 11 -11.12 10.45 -8.42
N ARG A 12 -9.83 10.24 -8.65
CA ARG A 12 -8.92 11.27 -9.10
C ARG A 12 -9.16 11.54 -10.58
N ILE A 13 -9.16 12.80 -10.99
CA ILE A 13 -9.34 13.19 -12.39
C ILE A 13 -8.04 13.84 -12.86
N PRO A 14 -7.38 13.28 -13.89
CA PRO A 14 -6.13 13.83 -14.38
C PRO A 14 -6.38 15.17 -15.07
N GLY A 15 -5.54 16.16 -14.80
CA GLY A 15 -5.70 17.51 -15.32
C GLY A 15 -4.37 18.24 -15.49
N LEU A 16 -4.39 19.31 -16.28
CA LEU A 16 -3.27 20.23 -16.42
C LEU A 16 -3.74 21.64 -16.01
N PRO A 17 -2.98 22.37 -15.15
CA PRO A 17 -1.67 21.99 -14.59
C PRO A 17 -1.74 21.03 -13.39
N GLU A 18 -2.94 20.71 -12.90
CA GLU A 18 -3.13 19.89 -11.71
C GLU A 18 -4.32 18.95 -11.85
N ASP A 19 -4.27 17.86 -11.08
CA ASP A 19 -5.36 16.91 -10.97
C ASP A 19 -6.44 17.43 -10.00
N SER A 20 -7.66 16.92 -10.14
CA SER A 20 -8.75 17.17 -9.19
C SER A 20 -9.28 15.88 -8.57
N LEU A 21 -10.09 16.00 -7.51
CA LEU A 21 -10.78 14.88 -6.89
C LEU A 21 -12.29 15.04 -7.10
N TYR A 22 -12.91 14.01 -7.67
CA TYR A 22 -14.36 13.85 -7.64
C TYR A 22 -14.76 13.27 -6.29
N PHE A 23 -15.67 13.95 -5.60
CA PHE A 23 -16.39 13.43 -4.44
C PHE A 23 -17.87 13.24 -4.82
N PRO A 24 -18.56 12.26 -4.23
CA PRO A 24 -19.99 12.08 -4.49
C PRO A 24 -20.78 13.29 -3.96
N GLU A 25 -21.67 13.81 -4.80
CA GLU A 25 -22.67 14.79 -4.38
C GLU A 25 -23.76 14.11 -3.51
N PRO A 26 -24.46 14.85 -2.62
CA PRO A 26 -25.54 14.28 -1.81
C PRO A 26 -26.67 13.63 -2.63
N THR A 27 -26.86 14.06 -3.87
CA THR A 27 -27.85 13.53 -4.81
C THR A 27 -27.34 12.35 -5.65
N ASP A 28 -26.10 11.87 -5.42
CA ASP A 28 -25.51 10.78 -6.17
C ASP A 28 -26.16 9.42 -5.79
N CYS A 29 -27.07 8.96 -6.62
CA CYS A 29 -27.74 7.67 -6.49
C CYS A 29 -27.02 6.54 -7.25
N SER A 30 -25.71 6.61 -7.48
CA SER A 30 -24.96 5.52 -8.15
C SER A 30 -25.03 4.22 -7.34
N ARG A 31 -25.37 3.13 -8.04
CA ARG A 31 -25.63 1.78 -7.49
C ARG A 31 -24.67 0.71 -7.98
N HIS A 32 -23.74 1.09 -8.84
CA HIS A 32 -22.86 0.16 -9.55
C HIS A 32 -21.41 0.22 -9.05
N ILE A 33 -20.71 -0.88 -9.26
CA ILE A 33 -19.25 -0.96 -9.25
C ILE A 33 -18.75 -1.09 -10.68
N VAL A 34 -17.45 -0.94 -10.86
CA VAL A 34 -16.79 -1.39 -12.08
C VAL A 34 -15.99 -2.65 -11.78
N VAL A 35 -16.26 -3.72 -12.51
CA VAL A 35 -15.47 -4.95 -12.45
C VAL A 35 -14.53 -4.96 -13.66
N ILE A 36 -13.25 -5.25 -13.42
CA ILE A 36 -12.24 -5.39 -14.47
C ILE A 36 -11.74 -6.83 -14.45
N HIS A 37 -11.87 -7.53 -15.58
CA HIS A 37 -11.36 -8.88 -15.77
C HIS A 37 -10.70 -8.96 -17.13
N ASN A 38 -9.51 -9.54 -17.19
CA ASN A 38 -8.75 -9.65 -18.45
C ASN A 38 -8.61 -8.29 -19.19
N ASN A 39 -8.44 -7.22 -18.40
CA ASN A 39 -8.33 -5.85 -18.86
C ASN A 39 -9.60 -5.24 -19.50
N GLU A 40 -10.73 -5.94 -19.47
CA GLU A 40 -12.03 -5.47 -19.94
C GLU A 40 -12.87 -4.97 -18.77
N PHE A 41 -13.61 -3.88 -18.99
CA PHE A 41 -14.36 -3.17 -17.94
C PHE A 41 -15.85 -3.45 -18.04
N PHE A 42 -16.50 -3.68 -16.91
CA PHE A 42 -17.93 -3.94 -16.81
C PHE A 42 -18.55 -3.10 -15.70
N SER A 43 -19.64 -2.40 -16.00
CA SER A 43 -20.48 -1.76 -14.99
C SER A 43 -21.46 -2.79 -14.43
N VAL A 44 -21.30 -3.12 -13.14
CA VAL A 44 -22.12 -4.11 -12.43
C VAL A 44 -22.94 -3.40 -11.37
N THR A 45 -24.26 -3.47 -11.49
CA THR A 45 -25.17 -2.90 -10.47
C THR A 45 -25.19 -3.84 -9.26
N ILE A 46 -24.87 -3.32 -8.07
CA ILE A 46 -24.79 -4.10 -6.83
C ILE A 46 -25.78 -3.62 -5.75
N LEU A 47 -26.52 -2.55 -6.02
CA LEU A 47 -27.61 -2.07 -5.17
C LEU A 47 -28.93 -2.06 -5.95
N ASP A 48 -30.02 -2.48 -5.30
CA ASP A 48 -31.38 -2.41 -5.83
C ASP A 48 -31.92 -0.95 -5.85
N GLU A 49 -33.14 -0.75 -6.33
CA GLU A 49 -33.77 0.57 -6.40
C GLU A 49 -33.99 1.22 -5.02
N ASN A 50 -33.97 0.42 -3.96
CA ASN A 50 -34.10 0.85 -2.56
C ASN A 50 -32.73 1.00 -1.86
N MET A 51 -31.63 1.00 -2.62
CA MET A 51 -30.25 1.08 -2.12
C MET A 51 -29.82 -0.09 -1.22
N ARG A 52 -30.47 -1.25 -1.34
CA ARG A 52 -30.10 -2.48 -0.64
C ARG A 52 -29.10 -3.27 -1.48
N ALA A 53 -28.11 -3.87 -0.82
CA ALA A 53 -27.13 -4.71 -1.50
C ALA A 53 -27.81 -5.97 -2.09
N LEU A 54 -27.36 -6.36 -3.27
CA LEU A 54 -27.69 -7.67 -3.83
C LEU A 54 -27.17 -8.79 -2.93
N ASP A 55 -27.84 -9.93 -2.96
CA ASP A 55 -27.40 -11.11 -2.24
C ASP A 55 -26.18 -11.77 -2.93
N GLU A 56 -25.55 -12.71 -2.21
CA GLU A 56 -24.33 -13.38 -2.67
C GLU A 56 -24.53 -14.14 -3.99
N ASN A 57 -25.68 -14.79 -4.19
CA ASN A 57 -25.95 -15.55 -5.41
C ASN A 57 -26.14 -14.62 -6.61
N GLN A 58 -26.83 -13.49 -6.41
CA GLN A 58 -26.99 -12.45 -7.42
C GLN A 58 -25.64 -11.85 -7.80
N LEU A 59 -24.80 -11.50 -6.83
CA LEU A 59 -23.46 -10.97 -7.07
C LEU A 59 -22.59 -12.01 -7.82
N LEU A 60 -22.65 -13.29 -7.43
CA LEU A 60 -21.91 -14.35 -8.09
C LEU A 60 -22.35 -14.54 -9.55
N SER A 61 -23.66 -14.49 -9.82
CA SER A 61 -24.20 -14.55 -11.18
C SER A 61 -23.65 -13.42 -12.05
N GLN A 62 -23.61 -12.19 -11.52
CA GLN A 62 -23.06 -11.01 -12.20
C GLN A 62 -21.55 -11.14 -12.47
N LEU A 63 -20.77 -11.63 -11.50
CA LEU A 63 -19.33 -11.84 -11.67
C LEU A 63 -19.02 -12.97 -12.66
N ARG A 64 -19.84 -14.02 -12.69
CA ARG A 64 -19.72 -15.11 -13.68
C ARG A 64 -19.91 -14.58 -15.09
N PHE A 65 -20.95 -13.77 -15.32
CA PHE A 65 -21.17 -13.12 -16.61
C PHE A 65 -19.92 -12.34 -17.05
N VAL A 66 -19.33 -11.54 -16.15
CA VAL A 66 -18.10 -10.79 -16.45
C VAL A 66 -16.98 -11.73 -16.90
N VAL A 67 -16.75 -12.83 -16.21
CA VAL A 67 -15.70 -13.81 -16.54
C VAL A 67 -15.97 -14.50 -17.89
N GLU A 68 -17.21 -14.88 -18.16
CA GLU A 68 -17.63 -15.54 -19.40
C GLU A 68 -17.50 -14.60 -20.62
N GLU A 69 -17.83 -13.32 -20.45
CA GLU A 69 -17.76 -12.29 -21.51
C GLU A 69 -16.37 -11.69 -21.72
N SER A 70 -15.39 -12.05 -20.88
CA SER A 70 -13.99 -11.62 -21.02
C SER A 70 -13.01 -12.80 -20.91
N PRO A 71 -13.03 -13.75 -21.86
CA PRO A 71 -12.29 -15.00 -21.74
C PRO A 71 -10.77 -14.85 -21.93
N ARG A 72 -10.28 -13.72 -22.44
CA ARG A 72 -8.86 -13.48 -22.71
C ARG A 72 -8.45 -12.02 -22.51
N PRO A 73 -7.21 -11.76 -22.07
CA PRO A 73 -6.69 -10.39 -21.93
C PRO A 73 -6.74 -9.58 -23.23
N THR A 74 -7.12 -8.31 -23.13
CA THR A 74 -7.12 -7.34 -24.24
C THR A 74 -6.16 -6.17 -24.00
N LYS A 75 -5.85 -5.40 -25.06
CA LYS A 75 -5.23 -4.07 -24.89
C LYS A 75 -6.24 -3.18 -24.16
N THR A 76 -5.76 -2.35 -23.24
CA THR A 76 -6.66 -1.64 -22.33
C THR A 76 -6.27 -0.20 -22.09
N VAL A 77 -7.27 0.65 -21.93
CA VAL A 77 -7.09 2.02 -21.46
C VAL A 77 -6.70 2.09 -19.99
N GLY A 78 -6.95 1.04 -19.20
CA GLY A 78 -6.64 1.01 -17.76
C GLY A 78 -5.18 1.28 -17.47
N ILE A 79 -4.28 0.74 -18.31
CA ILE A 79 -2.84 0.90 -18.14
C ILE A 79 -2.36 2.36 -18.31
N LEU A 80 -3.10 3.19 -19.06
CA LEU A 80 -2.80 4.62 -19.18
C LEU A 80 -2.91 5.36 -17.83
N THR A 81 -3.69 4.84 -16.88
CA THR A 81 -3.80 5.42 -15.54
C THR A 81 -2.54 5.24 -14.69
N SER A 82 -1.60 4.37 -15.12
CA SER A 82 -0.30 4.16 -14.47
C SER A 82 0.79 5.15 -14.91
N GLU A 83 0.51 5.95 -15.95
CA GLU A 83 1.48 6.89 -16.51
C GLU A 83 1.79 8.08 -15.60
N ASN A 84 2.85 8.80 -15.96
CA ASN A 84 3.09 10.15 -15.44
C ASN A 84 1.81 11.00 -15.60
N ARG A 85 1.50 11.84 -14.61
CA ARG A 85 0.22 12.55 -14.53
C ARG A 85 -0.03 13.50 -15.70
N ASP A 86 0.99 14.20 -16.19
CA ASP A 86 0.86 15.07 -17.36
C ASP A 86 0.61 14.27 -18.65
N THR A 87 1.27 13.12 -18.77
CA THR A 87 1.06 12.18 -19.88
C THR A 87 -0.35 11.61 -19.84
N TRP A 88 -0.80 11.15 -18.68
CA TRP A 88 -2.15 10.62 -18.50
C TRP A 88 -3.21 11.71 -18.75
N ALA A 89 -3.03 12.93 -18.25
CA ALA A 89 -3.95 14.05 -18.50
C ALA A 89 -4.15 14.34 -20.00
N LYS A 90 -3.07 14.25 -20.80
CA LYS A 90 -3.15 14.39 -22.27
C LYS A 90 -3.98 13.28 -22.91
N TYR A 91 -3.76 12.02 -22.54
CA TYR A 91 -4.52 10.89 -23.09
C TYR A 91 -5.97 10.85 -22.60
N HIS A 92 -6.21 11.20 -21.33
CA HIS A 92 -7.55 11.36 -20.79
C HIS A 92 -8.34 12.41 -21.59
N ARG A 93 -7.73 13.56 -21.90
CA ARG A 93 -8.35 14.59 -22.76
C ARG A 93 -8.65 14.06 -24.17
N LEU A 94 -7.75 13.29 -24.78
CA LEU A 94 -7.98 12.68 -26.09
C LEU A 94 -9.15 11.67 -26.05
N LEU A 95 -9.22 10.85 -25.00
CA LEU A 95 -10.36 9.93 -24.80
C LEU A 95 -11.68 10.71 -24.64
N SER A 96 -11.68 11.81 -23.90
CA SER A 96 -12.87 12.65 -23.68
C SER A 96 -13.32 13.47 -24.90
N GLN A 97 -12.58 13.48 -26.01
CA GLN A 97 -13.04 14.12 -27.25
C GLN A 97 -14.19 13.34 -27.90
N ASP A 98 -14.26 12.03 -27.67
CA ASP A 98 -15.38 11.21 -28.10
C ASP A 98 -16.51 11.25 -27.03
N PRO A 99 -17.74 11.68 -27.39
CA PRO A 99 -18.84 11.78 -26.44
C PRO A 99 -19.26 10.43 -25.83
N TYR A 100 -19.02 9.32 -26.52
CA TYR A 100 -19.32 7.99 -26.02
C TYR A 100 -18.29 7.56 -24.97
N ASN A 101 -16.98 7.72 -25.23
CA ASN A 101 -15.93 7.50 -24.23
C ASN A 101 -16.12 8.37 -22.99
N THR A 102 -16.57 9.61 -23.16
CA THR A 102 -16.86 10.53 -22.04
C THR A 102 -17.91 9.94 -21.09
N LYS A 103 -18.96 9.28 -21.62
CA LYS A 103 -19.95 8.58 -20.80
C LYS A 103 -19.33 7.39 -20.06
N LEU A 104 -18.46 6.62 -20.70
CA LEU A 104 -17.76 5.49 -20.06
C LEU A 104 -16.85 5.97 -18.91
N LEU A 105 -16.10 7.06 -19.11
CA LEU A 105 -15.30 7.69 -18.07
C LEU A 105 -16.16 8.16 -16.88
N ASP A 106 -17.36 8.70 -17.14
CA ASP A 106 -18.30 9.09 -16.08
C ASP A 106 -18.82 7.88 -15.29
N VAL A 107 -19.08 6.75 -15.95
CA VAL A 107 -19.47 5.48 -15.30
C VAL A 107 -18.37 4.99 -14.36
N ILE A 108 -17.10 4.98 -14.79
CA ILE A 108 -15.96 4.58 -13.94
C ILE A 108 -15.76 5.56 -12.78
N LYS A 109 -15.83 6.87 -13.06
CA LYS A 109 -15.70 7.92 -12.04
C LYS A 109 -16.75 7.77 -10.94
N LYS A 110 -18.01 7.52 -11.29
CA LYS A 110 -19.15 7.46 -10.35
C LYS A 110 -19.35 6.10 -9.67
N SER A 111 -18.69 5.05 -10.13
CA SER A 111 -18.81 3.72 -9.51
C SER A 111 -18.48 3.75 -8.01
N LEU A 112 -19.08 2.87 -7.21
CA LEU A 112 -18.83 2.82 -5.76
C LEU A 112 -17.36 2.49 -5.46
N PHE A 113 -16.80 1.53 -6.18
CA PHE A 113 -15.41 1.11 -6.17
C PHE A 113 -15.12 0.29 -7.44
N VAL A 114 -13.87 -0.12 -7.61
CA VAL A 114 -13.45 -1.03 -8.68
C VAL A 114 -13.07 -2.39 -8.09
N LEU A 115 -13.53 -3.48 -8.71
CA LEU A 115 -13.16 -4.86 -8.38
C LEU A 115 -12.31 -5.42 -9.52
N CYS A 116 -11.09 -5.88 -9.22
CA CYS A 116 -10.15 -6.40 -10.22
C CYS A 116 -10.07 -7.92 -10.12
N LEU A 117 -10.72 -8.65 -11.03
CA LEU A 117 -10.62 -10.10 -11.07
C LEU A 117 -9.29 -10.48 -11.72
N ASP A 118 -8.29 -10.74 -10.89
CA ASP A 118 -6.92 -10.92 -11.31
C ASP A 118 -6.60 -12.37 -11.67
N GLY A 119 -5.76 -12.53 -12.70
CA GLY A 119 -5.08 -13.78 -12.97
C GLY A 119 -3.96 -14.08 -11.97
N PRO A 120 -3.31 -15.26 -12.09
CA PRO A 120 -2.16 -15.59 -11.28
C PRO A 120 -1.01 -14.59 -11.52
N ALA A 121 -0.30 -14.24 -10.44
CA ALA A 121 0.89 -13.41 -10.54
C ALA A 121 1.96 -14.05 -11.45
N PRO A 122 2.67 -13.25 -12.27
CA PRO A 122 3.81 -13.74 -13.03
C PRO A 122 5.02 -13.98 -12.11
N ASP A 123 6.12 -14.48 -12.68
CA ASP A 123 7.41 -14.45 -11.98
C ASP A 123 7.88 -13.01 -11.80
N LEU A 124 8.00 -12.59 -10.54
CA LEU A 124 8.41 -11.25 -10.13
C LEU A 124 9.81 -11.23 -9.49
N GLY A 125 10.58 -12.30 -9.66
CA GLY A 125 11.94 -12.41 -9.10
C GLY A 125 11.96 -12.57 -7.58
N VAL A 126 10.83 -12.96 -6.98
CA VAL A 126 10.68 -13.27 -5.55
C VAL A 126 9.90 -14.57 -5.40
N THR A 127 10.21 -15.33 -4.35
CA THR A 127 9.63 -16.67 -4.14
C THR A 127 8.64 -16.74 -2.99
N ASP A 128 8.64 -15.75 -2.10
CA ASP A 128 7.72 -15.73 -0.96
C ASP A 128 6.35 -15.16 -1.36
N LYS A 129 5.29 -15.84 -0.90
CA LYS A 129 3.91 -15.52 -1.28
C LYS A 129 3.48 -14.12 -0.86
N GLN A 130 3.96 -13.64 0.29
CA GLN A 130 3.61 -12.32 0.80
C GLN A 130 4.15 -11.21 -0.11
N SER A 131 5.39 -11.32 -0.60
CA SER A 131 5.98 -10.34 -1.51
C SER A 131 5.36 -10.41 -2.90
N ILE A 132 5.07 -11.62 -3.42
CA ILE A 132 4.35 -11.79 -4.69
C ILE A 132 2.98 -11.09 -4.62
N SER A 133 2.21 -11.35 -3.56
CA SER A 133 0.91 -10.70 -3.34
C SER A 133 1.05 -9.18 -3.21
N GLY A 134 2.03 -8.71 -2.43
CA GLY A 134 2.31 -7.28 -2.27
C GLY A 134 2.63 -6.58 -3.60
N LEU A 135 3.47 -7.17 -4.45
CA LEU A 135 3.82 -6.64 -5.76
C LEU A 135 2.61 -6.62 -6.71
N GLN A 136 1.80 -7.69 -6.72
CA GLN A 136 0.57 -7.74 -7.49
C GLN A 136 -0.45 -6.66 -7.03
N MET A 137 -0.54 -6.42 -5.73
CA MET A 137 -1.39 -5.35 -5.17
C MET A 137 -0.91 -3.95 -5.55
N VAL A 138 0.42 -3.71 -5.55
CA VAL A 138 1.00 -2.38 -5.80
C VAL A 138 0.92 -2.00 -7.29
N HIS A 139 1.28 -2.91 -8.20
CA HIS A 139 1.44 -2.57 -9.62
C HIS A 139 0.91 -3.64 -10.60
N GLY A 140 0.26 -4.70 -10.10
CA GLY A 140 -0.37 -5.72 -10.94
C GLY A 140 0.60 -6.66 -11.69
N GLY A 141 1.89 -6.61 -11.37
CA GLY A 141 2.91 -7.49 -11.97
C GLY A 141 3.29 -7.20 -13.43
N GLY A 142 2.93 -6.02 -13.97
CA GLY A 142 3.35 -5.58 -15.31
C GLY A 142 2.26 -5.66 -16.38
N SER A 143 2.60 -5.23 -17.59
CA SER A 143 1.65 -5.01 -18.69
C SER A 143 1.04 -6.29 -19.25
N ARG A 144 1.75 -7.42 -19.13
CA ARG A 144 1.30 -8.76 -19.56
C ARG A 144 0.63 -9.56 -18.45
N ALA A 145 0.53 -8.98 -17.26
CA ALA A 145 -0.18 -9.55 -16.11
C ALA A 145 -1.38 -8.65 -15.78
N SER A 146 -1.63 -8.39 -14.50
CA SER A 146 -2.75 -7.60 -14.02
C SER A 146 -2.49 -6.08 -13.97
N GLY A 147 -1.36 -5.59 -14.51
CA GLY A 147 -1.02 -4.17 -14.51
C GLY A 147 -1.98 -3.29 -15.32
N GLY A 148 -2.59 -3.86 -16.37
CA GLY A 148 -3.68 -3.25 -17.12
C GLY A 148 -5.08 -3.48 -16.51
N ASN A 149 -5.22 -4.44 -15.60
CA ASN A 149 -6.48 -4.85 -14.99
C ASN A 149 -6.85 -3.92 -13.82
N ARG A 150 -6.71 -2.61 -14.02
CA ARG A 150 -6.72 -1.57 -12.99
C ARG A 150 -7.30 -0.26 -13.54
N TRP A 151 -7.74 0.58 -12.60
CA TRP A 151 -7.96 2.01 -12.82
C TRP A 151 -7.37 2.80 -11.65
N PHE A 152 -6.08 3.15 -11.72
CA PHE A 152 -5.30 3.71 -10.61
C PHE A 152 -5.82 5.05 -10.05
N ASP A 153 -6.66 5.74 -10.81
CA ASP A 153 -7.36 6.94 -10.35
C ASP A 153 -8.49 6.65 -9.35
N LYS A 154 -8.99 5.41 -9.27
CA LYS A 154 -10.06 5.05 -8.34
C LYS A 154 -9.50 4.90 -6.93
N ALA A 155 -10.13 5.56 -5.96
CA ALA A 155 -9.67 5.57 -4.57
C ALA A 155 -9.69 4.18 -3.90
N LEU A 156 -10.61 3.30 -4.30
CA LEU A 156 -10.72 1.94 -3.79
C LEU A 156 -10.76 0.93 -4.94
N GLN A 157 -9.80 0.02 -4.93
CA GLN A 157 -9.69 -1.12 -5.83
C GLN A 157 -9.41 -2.38 -5.01
N HIS A 158 -10.10 -3.47 -5.30
CA HIS A 158 -9.93 -4.74 -4.59
C HIS A 158 -9.76 -5.90 -5.57
N PRO A 159 -8.68 -6.69 -5.48
CA PRO A 159 -8.62 -8.00 -6.13
C PRO A 159 -9.15 -9.07 -5.17
N PRO A 160 -10.23 -9.79 -5.53
CA PRO A 160 -10.74 -10.86 -4.69
C PRO A 160 -9.92 -12.14 -4.88
N ASP A 161 -9.81 -12.93 -3.81
CA ASP A 161 -9.49 -14.36 -3.90
C ASP A 161 -10.80 -15.13 -4.16
N LEU A 162 -10.94 -15.79 -5.31
CA LEU A 162 -12.19 -16.48 -5.71
C LEU A 162 -12.04 -18.00 -5.72
N ASN A 163 -12.97 -18.72 -5.05
CA ASN A 163 -13.15 -20.18 -5.15
C ASN A 163 -14.58 -20.59 -4.74
N TYR A 164 -15.61 -20.46 -5.60
CA TYR A 164 -16.99 -20.94 -5.27
C TYR A 164 -17.85 -21.28 -6.51
N SER A 165 -18.91 -22.07 -6.31
CA SER A 165 -19.79 -22.64 -7.35
C SER A 165 -21.31 -22.40 -7.14
N LEU A 166 -21.98 -22.03 -8.24
CA LEU A 166 -23.40 -22.19 -8.69
C LEU A 166 -24.56 -21.43 -8.01
N LEU A 167 -25.28 -20.59 -8.80
CA LEU A 167 -26.67 -20.76 -9.33
C LEU A 167 -27.09 -19.46 -10.07
N THR A 168 -27.91 -19.54 -11.12
CA THR A 168 -28.34 -18.39 -11.94
C THR A 168 -29.63 -17.74 -11.42
N VAL A 169 -29.58 -16.44 -11.14
CA VAL A 169 -30.74 -15.58 -10.84
C VAL A 169 -30.74 -14.44 -11.86
N THR A 170 -31.91 -14.09 -12.39
CA THR A 170 -32.10 -13.03 -13.39
C THR A 170 -32.03 -11.64 -12.75
N PHE A 171 -31.03 -10.88 -13.18
CA PHE A 171 -30.80 -9.46 -12.88
C PHE A 171 -30.26 -8.84 -14.18
N PRO A 172 -30.41 -7.52 -14.46
CA PRO A 172 -29.84 -6.93 -15.68
C PRO A 172 -28.36 -7.28 -15.84
N ASP A 173 -27.98 -7.69 -17.04
CA ASP A 173 -26.62 -8.12 -17.34
C ASP A 173 -25.62 -6.95 -17.16
N PRO A 174 -24.39 -7.25 -16.68
CA PRO A 174 -23.30 -6.29 -16.65
C PRO A 174 -23.09 -5.57 -17.99
N LEU A 175 -22.97 -4.24 -17.95
CA LEU A 175 -22.71 -3.45 -19.15
C LEU A 175 -21.20 -3.39 -19.42
N LYS A 176 -20.75 -3.99 -20.52
CA LYS A 176 -19.37 -3.87 -21.00
C LYS A 176 -19.05 -2.43 -21.44
N LEU A 177 -17.92 -1.90 -20.99
CA LEU A 177 -17.46 -0.53 -21.26
C LEU A 177 -16.34 -0.55 -22.31
N GLU A 178 -16.71 -0.54 -23.58
CA GLU A 178 -15.76 -0.65 -24.70
C GLU A 178 -15.29 0.73 -25.19
N PHE A 179 -14.05 1.10 -24.93
CA PHE A 179 -13.53 2.40 -25.37
C PHE A 179 -13.26 2.45 -26.88
N LYS A 180 -13.66 3.54 -27.52
CA LYS A 180 -13.28 3.86 -28.90
C LYS A 180 -11.87 4.44 -28.91
N LEU A 181 -10.91 3.70 -29.47
CA LEU A 181 -9.50 4.11 -29.48
C LEU A 181 -9.15 4.77 -30.81
N THR A 182 -8.31 5.80 -30.74
CA THR A 182 -7.63 6.36 -31.91
C THR A 182 -6.22 5.80 -31.99
N PRO A 183 -5.56 5.81 -33.16
CA PRO A 183 -4.18 5.31 -33.30
C PRO A 183 -3.19 5.95 -32.30
N LYS A 184 -3.41 7.23 -31.96
CA LYS A 184 -2.60 7.95 -30.97
C LYS A 184 -2.81 7.43 -29.55
N VAL A 185 -4.03 7.07 -29.18
CA VAL A 185 -4.31 6.44 -27.87
C VAL A 185 -3.72 5.04 -27.82
N GLU A 186 -3.81 4.26 -28.89
CA GLU A 186 -3.20 2.93 -28.98
C GLU A 186 -1.68 2.98 -28.80
N GLN A 187 -1.01 3.93 -29.44
CA GLN A 187 0.43 4.18 -29.23
C GLN A 187 0.74 4.58 -27.78
N GLY A 188 -0.15 5.36 -27.16
CA GLY A 188 -0.06 5.71 -25.74
C GLY A 188 -0.13 4.49 -24.84
N ILE A 189 -1.05 3.56 -25.11
CA ILE A 189 -1.19 2.29 -24.38
C ILE A 189 0.11 1.49 -24.48
N GLU A 190 0.70 1.38 -25.67
CA GLU A 190 1.96 0.65 -25.87
C GLU A 190 3.14 1.29 -25.13
N THR A 191 3.15 2.62 -25.02
CA THR A 191 4.15 3.36 -24.25
C THR A 191 3.98 3.12 -22.75
N ALA A 192 2.72 3.16 -22.27
CA ALA A 192 2.38 2.86 -20.88
C ALA A 192 2.73 1.43 -20.49
N CYS A 193 2.53 0.45 -21.37
CA CYS A 193 3.01 -0.92 -21.15
C CYS A 193 4.52 -0.93 -20.86
N LYS A 194 5.32 -0.29 -21.72
CA LYS A 194 6.79 -0.25 -21.57
C LYS A 194 7.22 0.47 -20.29
N ASN A 195 6.54 1.55 -19.93
CA ASN A 195 6.87 2.32 -18.73
C ASN A 195 6.51 1.56 -17.45
N LEU A 196 5.36 0.90 -17.41
CA LEU A 196 4.98 0.03 -16.30
C LEU A 196 5.94 -1.15 -16.16
N ASP A 197 6.30 -1.82 -17.26
CA ASP A 197 7.23 -2.95 -17.22
C ASP A 197 8.62 -2.55 -16.70
N LYS A 198 9.11 -1.35 -17.08
CA LYS A 198 10.34 -0.78 -16.51
C LYS A 198 10.20 -0.53 -15.01
N LEU A 199 9.09 0.05 -14.56
CA LEU A 199 8.83 0.29 -13.14
C LEU A 199 8.80 -1.03 -12.36
N VAL A 200 8.11 -2.05 -12.87
CA VAL A 200 8.02 -3.37 -12.23
C VAL A 200 9.39 -4.05 -12.15
N ALA A 201 10.20 -3.95 -13.20
CA ALA A 201 11.55 -4.52 -13.19
C ALA A 201 12.47 -3.83 -12.18
N ASP A 202 12.29 -2.52 -11.96
CA ASP A 202 13.13 -1.73 -11.05
C ASP A 202 12.62 -1.73 -9.60
N PHE A 203 11.33 -1.92 -9.38
CA PHE A 203 10.73 -1.91 -8.05
C PHE A 203 11.02 -3.21 -7.29
N GLU A 204 11.51 -3.10 -6.05
CA GLU A 204 11.62 -4.23 -5.15
C GLU A 204 10.77 -4.06 -3.90
N LEU A 205 10.14 -5.16 -3.47
CA LEU A 205 9.30 -5.22 -2.27
C LEU A 205 9.55 -6.54 -1.56
N TYR A 206 9.81 -6.47 -0.26
CA TYR A 206 9.89 -7.63 0.63
C TYR A 206 8.87 -7.50 1.75
N CYS A 207 7.84 -8.35 1.70
CA CYS A 207 6.86 -8.51 2.75
C CYS A 207 7.27 -9.69 3.64
N SER A 208 7.32 -9.50 4.96
CA SER A 208 7.81 -10.53 5.87
C SER A 208 7.21 -10.41 7.26
N THR A 209 7.21 -11.51 8.01
CA THR A 209 6.77 -11.53 9.41
C THR A 209 7.97 -11.78 10.30
N PHE A 210 8.30 -10.82 11.16
CA PHE A 210 9.28 -10.97 12.22
C PHE A 210 8.68 -11.83 13.33
N PRO A 211 9.20 -13.04 13.58
CA PRO A 211 8.49 -14.03 14.39
C PRO A 211 8.91 -14.04 15.86
N ALA A 212 10.01 -13.38 16.24
CA ALA A 212 10.62 -13.57 17.55
C ALA A 212 9.78 -12.98 18.70
N PHE A 213 9.14 -11.84 18.46
CA PHE A 213 8.24 -11.20 19.41
C PHE A 213 7.28 -10.22 18.72
N GLY A 214 6.25 -9.81 19.46
CA GLY A 214 5.34 -8.74 19.08
C GLY A 214 5.16 -7.73 20.21
N LYS A 215 4.06 -6.98 20.15
CA LYS A 215 3.78 -5.90 21.11
C LYS A 215 3.60 -6.38 22.55
N ASP A 216 3.26 -7.65 22.79
CA ASP A 216 3.02 -8.13 24.15
C ASP A 216 4.33 -8.15 24.96
N VAL A 217 5.43 -8.57 24.34
CA VAL A 217 6.78 -8.51 24.93
C VAL A 217 7.24 -7.07 25.10
N LEU A 218 7.05 -6.21 24.09
CA LEU A 218 7.46 -4.81 24.19
C LEU A 218 6.71 -4.07 25.30
N LYS A 219 5.44 -4.41 25.53
CA LYS A 219 4.63 -3.88 26.62
C LYS A 219 5.06 -4.40 27.99
N SER A 220 5.57 -5.64 28.11
CA SER A 220 6.09 -6.15 29.39
C SER A 220 7.36 -5.39 29.83
N PHE A 221 8.15 -4.91 28.86
CA PHE A 221 9.25 -3.98 29.09
C PHE A 221 8.80 -2.53 29.36
N LYS A 222 7.50 -2.24 29.37
CA LYS A 222 6.90 -0.91 29.58
C LYS A 222 7.32 0.14 28.54
N VAL A 223 7.66 -0.28 27.31
CA VAL A 223 7.98 0.62 26.19
C VAL A 223 6.85 0.67 25.16
N SER A 224 6.78 1.75 24.37
CA SER A 224 5.86 1.81 23.22
C SER A 224 6.35 0.87 22.13
N PRO A 225 5.53 -0.07 21.63
CA PRO A 225 5.88 -0.94 20.52
C PRO A 225 6.30 -0.16 19.27
N ASP A 226 5.57 0.91 18.96
CA ASP A 226 5.85 1.76 17.80
C ASP A 226 7.19 2.48 17.94
N SER A 227 7.43 3.13 19.08
CA SER A 227 8.70 3.83 19.32
C SER A 227 9.90 2.87 19.33
N PHE A 228 9.72 1.65 19.83
CA PHE A 228 10.75 0.61 19.76
C PHE A 228 11.06 0.23 18.30
N ILE A 229 10.04 -0.01 17.47
CA ILE A 229 10.23 -0.33 16.04
C ILE A 229 10.91 0.83 15.31
N GLN A 230 10.52 2.07 15.59
CA GLN A 230 11.14 3.27 15.01
C GLN A 230 12.62 3.38 15.35
N MET A 231 13.02 3.09 16.61
CA MET A 231 14.43 3.03 16.98
C MET A 231 15.16 1.85 16.31
N ALA A 232 14.51 0.71 16.13
CA ALA A 232 15.09 -0.39 15.38
C ALA A 232 15.34 -0.02 13.91
N LEU A 233 14.47 0.79 13.29
CA LEU A 233 14.68 1.34 11.95
C LEU A 233 15.88 2.30 11.91
N GLN A 234 16.03 3.19 12.90
CA GLN A 234 17.21 4.07 13.01
C GLN A 234 18.50 3.25 13.11
N LEU A 235 18.52 2.25 13.99
CA LEU A 235 19.68 1.36 14.17
C LEU A 235 20.00 0.57 12.91
N ALA A 236 18.99 0.04 12.22
CA ALA A 236 19.16 -0.71 10.98
C ALA A 236 19.76 0.15 9.87
N PHE A 237 19.22 1.37 9.70
CA PHE A 237 19.73 2.32 8.72
C PHE A 237 21.17 2.71 9.04
N TYR A 238 21.46 3.10 10.28
CA TYR A 238 22.82 3.48 10.68
C TYR A 238 23.81 2.32 10.58
N ARG A 239 23.36 1.09 10.83
CA ARG A 239 24.18 -0.13 10.67
C ARG A 239 24.65 -0.30 9.22
N LEU A 240 23.78 -0.04 8.25
CA LEU A 240 24.07 -0.19 6.83
C LEU A 240 24.84 1.01 6.25
N HIS A 241 24.41 2.23 6.58
CA HIS A 241 24.86 3.44 5.90
C HIS A 241 25.87 4.28 6.69
N LYS A 242 26.06 3.99 7.99
CA LYS A 242 26.99 4.70 8.88
C LYS A 242 26.72 6.22 9.01
N THR A 243 25.50 6.63 8.69
CA THR A 243 25.03 8.02 8.79
C THR A 243 23.58 8.02 9.31
N PRO A 244 23.13 9.06 10.01
CA PRO A 244 21.71 9.26 10.28
C PRO A 244 20.91 9.38 8.97
N GLY A 245 19.67 8.88 8.99
CA GLY A 245 18.73 9.00 7.88
C GLY A 245 17.62 10.00 8.19
N ALA A 246 17.23 10.82 7.20
CA ALA A 246 16.04 11.66 7.31
C ALA A 246 14.78 10.79 7.27
N HIS A 247 14.22 10.50 8.44
CA HIS A 247 13.08 9.60 8.59
C HIS A 247 11.76 10.36 8.73
N TYR A 248 10.82 10.03 7.85
CA TYR A 248 9.43 10.48 7.90
C TYR A 248 8.56 9.36 8.47
N GLU A 249 7.76 9.69 9.46
CA GLU A 249 6.67 8.85 9.96
C GLU A 249 5.36 9.66 9.97
N SER A 250 4.26 9.01 9.63
CA SER A 250 2.94 9.65 9.53
C SER A 250 2.23 9.69 10.89
N ALA A 251 2.08 10.89 11.49
CA ALA A 251 1.19 11.12 12.63
C ALA A 251 -0.24 11.45 12.18
N GLY A 252 -1.24 10.74 12.70
CA GLY A 252 -2.65 11.03 12.42
C GLY A 252 -3.18 12.28 13.14
N LEU A 253 -3.65 13.29 12.41
CA LEU A 253 -4.25 14.52 12.97
C LEU A 253 -5.78 14.46 13.11
N ARG A 254 -6.37 13.26 13.17
CA ARG A 254 -7.84 13.07 13.14
C ARG A 254 -8.60 13.66 14.34
N LYS A 255 -7.90 14.20 15.33
CA LYS A 255 -8.48 15.00 16.44
C LYS A 255 -8.97 16.37 15.96
N PHE A 256 -8.44 16.89 14.85
CA PHE A 256 -8.82 18.18 14.27
C PHE A 256 -9.81 18.03 13.11
N ILE A 257 -10.68 19.02 12.92
CA ILE A 257 -11.59 19.08 11.77
C ILE A 257 -10.75 19.08 10.49
N HIS A 258 -11.08 18.21 9.55
CA HIS A 258 -10.32 17.95 8.31
C HIS A 258 -8.87 17.47 8.49
N GLY A 259 -8.45 17.18 9.73
CA GLY A 259 -7.11 16.68 10.01
C GLY A 259 -6.77 15.41 9.22
N ARG A 260 -5.61 15.45 8.57
CA ARG A 260 -5.03 14.34 7.81
C ARG A 260 -3.85 13.77 8.57
N THR A 261 -2.64 14.16 8.19
CA THR A 261 -1.38 13.66 8.72
C THR A 261 -0.41 14.82 8.96
N GLU A 262 0.49 14.65 9.91
CA GLU A 262 1.70 15.45 10.11
C GLU A 262 2.91 14.52 10.17
N THR A 263 4.12 15.09 10.13
CA THR A 263 5.38 14.37 10.17
C THR A 263 5.86 14.17 11.61
N ILE A 264 6.06 12.92 12.01
CA ILE A 264 6.99 12.57 13.10
C ILE A 264 8.38 12.42 12.47
N ARG A 265 9.38 13.06 13.08
CA ARG A 265 10.78 12.94 12.68
C ARG A 265 11.48 11.99 13.64
N SER A 266 11.51 10.71 13.28
CA SER A 266 12.04 9.66 14.15
C SER A 266 13.57 9.71 14.31
N CYS A 267 14.28 10.45 13.44
CA CYS A 267 15.69 10.78 13.60
C CYS A 267 15.88 11.99 14.52
N SER A 268 16.40 11.75 15.72
CA SER A 268 16.79 12.75 16.72
C SER A 268 18.23 12.53 17.20
N GLN A 269 18.77 13.46 17.98
CA GLN A 269 20.10 13.31 18.59
C GLN A 269 20.18 12.03 19.43
N GLU A 270 19.15 11.77 20.24
CA GLU A 270 19.06 10.59 21.09
C GLU A 270 19.06 9.30 20.26
N SER A 271 18.36 9.28 19.13
CA SER A 271 18.33 8.12 18.24
C SER A 271 19.69 7.81 17.60
N VAL A 272 20.47 8.86 17.30
CA VAL A 272 21.80 8.74 16.69
C VAL A 272 22.80 8.28 17.73
N ASP A 273 22.78 8.87 18.92
CA ASP A 273 23.62 8.47 20.06
C ASP A 273 23.35 7.02 20.46
N PHE A 274 22.07 6.62 20.50
CA PHE A 274 21.66 5.23 20.68
C PHE A 274 22.24 4.30 19.60
N ALA A 275 22.09 4.65 18.32
CA ALA A 275 22.57 3.80 17.24
C ALA A 275 24.10 3.63 17.28
N MET A 276 24.83 4.72 17.54
CA MET A 276 26.28 4.69 17.74
C MET A 276 26.68 3.82 18.94
N LYS A 277 26.00 3.96 20.09
CA LYS A 277 26.29 3.19 21.30
C LYS A 277 25.99 1.70 21.13
N MET A 278 24.88 1.35 20.46
CA MET A 278 24.53 -0.05 20.16
C MET A 278 25.58 -0.76 19.30
N LEU A 279 26.13 -0.05 18.30
CA LEU A 279 27.12 -0.58 17.37
C LEU A 279 28.56 -0.47 17.89
N SER A 280 28.78 0.18 19.03
CA SER A 280 30.09 0.25 19.66
C SER A 280 30.52 -1.10 20.23
N GLY A 281 31.75 -1.51 19.92
CA GLY A 281 32.39 -2.69 20.49
C GLY A 281 32.87 -2.51 21.94
N THR A 282 32.86 -1.28 22.47
CA THR A 282 33.35 -0.97 23.83
C THR A 282 32.24 -0.61 24.81
N ALA A 283 31.01 -0.39 24.33
CA ALA A 283 29.88 0.02 25.16
C ALA A 283 29.31 -1.16 25.97
N THR A 284 29.03 -0.94 27.26
CA THR A 284 28.39 -1.96 28.11
C THR A 284 26.89 -2.08 27.81
N ASN A 285 26.27 -3.18 28.26
CA ASN A 285 24.83 -3.37 28.11
C ASN A 285 24.03 -2.29 28.84
N GLU A 286 24.48 -1.83 30.01
CA GLU A 286 23.86 -0.73 30.76
C GLU A 286 23.90 0.59 29.99
N GLU A 287 25.02 0.91 29.35
CA GLU A 287 25.11 2.11 28.51
C GLU A 287 24.19 2.03 27.30
N LYS A 288 24.17 0.87 26.62
CA LYS A 288 23.28 0.61 25.47
C LYS A 288 21.81 0.74 25.86
N TYR A 289 21.43 0.16 27.01
CA TYR A 289 20.07 0.21 27.54
C TYR A 289 19.62 1.62 27.90
N ARG A 290 20.47 2.40 28.58
CA ARG A 290 20.16 3.80 28.91
C ARG A 290 19.95 4.63 27.64
N ALA A 291 20.82 4.46 26.64
CA ALA A 291 20.69 5.15 25.37
C ALA A 291 19.41 4.74 24.62
N LEU A 292 19.10 3.43 24.58
CA LEU A 292 17.88 2.88 23.98
C LEU A 292 16.62 3.45 24.63
N LEU A 293 16.52 3.42 25.96
CA LEU A 293 15.36 3.97 26.68
C LEU A 293 15.21 5.48 26.45
N THR A 294 16.32 6.22 26.45
CA THR A 294 16.30 7.66 26.18
C THR A 294 15.74 7.94 24.79
N ALA A 295 16.20 7.22 23.77
CA ALA A 295 15.74 7.36 22.39
C ALA A 295 14.26 6.97 22.22
N ILE A 296 13.83 5.86 22.82
CA ILE A 296 12.41 5.43 22.82
C ILE A 296 11.51 6.49 23.47
N ASN A 297 11.92 7.03 24.63
CA ASN A 297 11.13 8.02 25.35
C ASN A 297 11.09 9.37 24.61
N GLY A 298 12.20 9.77 23.98
CA GLY A 298 12.23 10.94 23.10
C GLY A 298 11.23 10.84 21.95
N HIS A 299 11.11 9.65 21.33
CA HIS A 299 10.16 9.39 20.26
C HIS A 299 8.69 9.37 20.73
N LYS A 300 8.42 8.75 21.88
CA LYS A 300 7.06 8.51 22.41
C LYS A 300 6.21 9.77 22.55
N ASN A 301 6.83 10.92 22.79
CA ASN A 301 6.13 12.21 22.96
C ASN A 301 5.32 12.65 21.73
N TYR A 302 5.51 12.02 20.56
CA TYR A 302 4.88 12.39 19.30
C TYR A 302 3.79 11.42 18.80
N VAL A 303 3.55 10.29 19.47
CA VAL A 303 2.82 9.15 18.88
C VAL A 303 1.36 9.03 19.35
N ILE A 304 0.45 8.78 18.39
CA ILE A 304 -0.91 8.27 18.63
C ILE A 304 -1.09 6.97 17.82
N GLU A 305 -1.14 5.82 18.51
CA GLU A 305 -1.26 4.51 17.85
C GLU A 305 -2.68 4.29 17.28
N VAL A 306 -2.77 3.87 16.01
CA VAL A 306 -4.00 3.38 15.39
C VAL A 306 -3.74 2.00 14.78
N PRO A 307 -4.02 0.89 15.51
CA PRO A 307 -3.63 -0.44 15.08
C PRO A 307 -4.54 -1.02 14.00
N MET A 308 -3.94 -1.65 12.98
CA MET A 308 -4.64 -2.50 12.01
C MET A 308 -4.96 -3.86 12.65
N ARG A 309 -6.26 -4.20 12.75
CA ARG A 309 -6.70 -5.45 13.39
C ARG A 309 -6.52 -6.70 12.52
N SER A 310 -6.60 -6.56 11.20
CA SER A 310 -6.38 -7.66 10.27
C SER A 310 -4.91 -8.05 10.19
N ASN A 311 -4.64 -9.30 9.81
CA ASN A 311 -3.30 -9.82 9.60
C ASN A 311 -2.82 -9.46 8.18
N GLY A 312 -2.58 -8.17 7.95
CA GLY A 312 -2.02 -7.64 6.71
C GLY A 312 -0.98 -6.57 6.97
N VAL A 313 -0.35 -6.07 5.91
CA VAL A 313 0.57 -4.93 5.96
C VAL A 313 0.35 -4.08 4.72
N LEU A 314 0.34 -2.76 4.89
CA LEU A 314 0.31 -1.82 3.77
C LEU A 314 1.67 -1.84 3.06
N SER A 315 1.69 -1.54 1.77
CA SER A 315 2.93 -1.43 0.99
C SER A 315 2.82 -0.28 0.01
N PHE A 316 3.87 0.54 -0.11
CA PHE A 316 4.00 1.57 -1.13
C PHE A 316 5.47 1.77 -1.48
N GLY A 317 5.77 2.49 -2.57
CA GLY A 317 7.14 2.71 -3.01
C GLY A 317 7.88 3.83 -2.27
N PRO A 318 9.21 3.90 -2.41
CA PRO A 318 10.01 5.03 -1.91
C PRO A 318 9.59 6.37 -2.53
N LEU A 319 9.72 7.46 -1.75
CA LEU A 319 9.49 8.82 -2.24
C LEU A 319 10.57 9.29 -3.23
N LEU A 320 11.80 8.78 -3.09
CA LEU A 320 12.95 9.09 -3.92
C LEU A 320 13.65 7.77 -4.29
N GLN A 321 14.36 7.76 -5.41
CA GLN A 321 15.05 6.55 -5.91
C GLN A 321 16.10 6.01 -4.93
N ASP A 322 16.72 6.90 -4.16
CA ASP A 322 17.80 6.60 -3.21
C ASP A 322 17.31 6.34 -1.78
N ARG A 323 16.03 5.98 -1.60
CA ARG A 323 15.40 5.79 -0.29
C ARG A 323 14.69 4.45 -0.17
N TYR A 324 14.33 4.12 1.07
CA TYR A 324 13.46 3.00 1.40
C TYR A 324 12.08 3.52 1.79
N THR A 325 11.08 2.67 1.63
CA THR A 325 9.81 2.78 2.35
C THR A 325 9.65 1.54 3.22
N ILE A 326 9.25 1.75 4.48
CA ILE A 326 8.93 0.66 5.40
C ILE A 326 7.53 0.89 5.95
N CYS A 327 6.68 -0.13 5.88
CA CYS A 327 5.44 -0.18 6.65
C CYS A 327 5.50 -1.37 7.60
N TYR A 328 4.79 -1.25 8.72
CA TYR A 328 4.74 -2.32 9.71
C TYR A 328 3.37 -2.42 10.38
N ASN A 329 3.05 -3.63 10.84
CA ASN A 329 1.85 -3.92 11.61
C ASN A 329 2.24 -4.78 12.83
N PRO A 330 2.43 -4.17 14.01
CA PRO A 330 2.78 -4.89 15.23
C PRO A 330 1.58 -5.69 15.74
N ARG A 331 1.74 -7.02 15.79
CA ARG A 331 0.76 -7.97 16.33
C ARG A 331 1.14 -8.31 17.76
N ASN A 332 0.30 -9.10 18.42
CA ASN A 332 0.55 -9.60 19.79
C ASN A 332 1.90 -10.33 19.89
N LEU A 333 2.14 -11.29 18.98
CA LEU A 333 3.25 -12.24 19.05
C LEU A 333 4.30 -12.07 17.93
N ASN A 334 4.02 -11.24 16.93
CA ASN A 334 4.91 -11.02 15.79
C ASN A 334 4.73 -9.61 15.23
N ILE A 335 5.52 -9.23 14.23
CA ILE A 335 5.41 -7.94 13.55
C ILE A 335 5.49 -8.19 12.04
N ASN A 336 4.46 -7.77 11.30
CA ASN A 336 4.52 -7.80 9.84
C ASN A 336 5.25 -6.55 9.33
N PHE A 337 6.11 -6.70 8.34
CA PHE A 337 6.84 -5.63 7.67
C PHE A 337 6.64 -5.72 6.16
N SER A 338 6.57 -4.57 5.51
CA SER A 338 6.83 -4.41 4.07
C SER A 338 7.99 -3.43 3.92
N ILE A 339 8.96 -3.76 3.08
CA ILE A 339 10.14 -2.93 2.82
C ILE A 339 10.31 -2.83 1.32
N SER A 340 10.32 -1.62 0.78
CA SER A 340 10.52 -1.36 -0.64
C SER A 340 11.69 -0.43 -0.92
N ALA A 341 12.27 -0.59 -2.10
CA ALA A 341 13.37 0.19 -2.65
C ALA A 341 13.35 0.08 -4.20
N PHE A 342 14.31 0.72 -4.87
CA PHE A 342 14.52 0.59 -6.31
C PHE A 342 15.86 -0.10 -6.58
N ARG A 343 15.85 -1.12 -7.45
CA ARG A 343 17.03 -1.93 -7.80
C ARG A 343 18.11 -1.12 -8.50
N SER A 344 17.71 -0.08 -9.23
CA SER A 344 18.57 0.83 -9.97
C SER A 344 19.49 1.65 -9.08
N HIS A 345 19.15 1.82 -7.80
CA HIS A 345 19.96 2.64 -6.90
C HIS A 345 20.97 1.78 -6.10
N PRO A 346 22.29 2.04 -6.20
CA PRO A 346 23.32 1.18 -5.61
C PRO A 346 23.31 1.18 -4.08
N ASP A 347 22.85 2.28 -3.47
CA ASP A 347 22.85 2.44 -2.02
C ASP A 347 21.65 1.81 -1.32
N THR A 348 20.61 1.37 -2.06
CA THR A 348 19.42 0.79 -1.46
C THR A 348 19.28 -0.69 -1.79
N ASN A 349 18.89 -1.48 -0.79
CA ASN A 349 18.56 -2.89 -0.97
C ASN A 349 17.58 -3.37 0.11
N ALA A 350 16.32 -3.56 -0.26
CA ALA A 350 15.23 -3.89 0.65
C ALA A 350 15.47 -5.20 1.40
N LYS A 351 16.11 -6.19 0.78
CA LYS A 351 16.47 -7.45 1.44
C LYS A 351 17.53 -7.24 2.53
N LYS A 352 18.62 -6.54 2.22
CA LYS A 352 19.67 -6.21 3.21
C LYS A 352 19.11 -5.34 4.34
N PHE A 353 18.22 -4.41 4.02
CA PHE A 353 17.55 -3.58 5.03
C PHE A 353 16.68 -4.42 5.97
N LYS A 354 15.92 -5.39 5.44
CA LYS A 354 15.16 -6.36 6.25
C LYS A 354 16.07 -7.11 7.23
N GLU A 355 17.19 -7.65 6.74
CA GLU A 355 18.16 -8.39 7.56
C GLU A 355 18.76 -7.51 8.67
N ALA A 356 19.13 -6.27 8.33
CA ALA A 356 19.62 -5.29 9.30
C ALA A 356 18.55 -4.90 10.34
N LEU A 357 17.30 -4.77 9.93
CA LEU A 357 16.17 -4.47 10.80
C LEU A 357 15.89 -5.61 11.77
N TYR A 358 15.85 -6.85 11.29
CA TYR A 358 15.59 -8.01 12.15
C TYR A 358 16.69 -8.18 13.19
N ARG A 359 17.95 -8.00 12.77
CA ARG A 359 19.08 -7.99 13.71
C ARG A 359 18.99 -6.85 14.71
N SER A 360 18.58 -5.66 14.28
CA SER A 360 18.44 -4.50 15.17
C SER A 360 17.34 -4.71 16.21
N LEU A 361 16.19 -5.27 15.81
CA LEU A 361 15.12 -5.66 16.71
C LEU A 361 15.59 -6.68 17.76
N GLN A 362 16.33 -7.71 17.32
CA GLN A 362 16.86 -8.73 18.22
C GLN A 362 17.91 -8.17 19.19
N ASP A 363 18.91 -7.44 18.68
CA ASP A 363 19.97 -6.84 19.50
C ASP A 363 19.36 -5.91 20.58
N MET A 364 18.34 -5.12 20.23
CA MET A 364 17.64 -4.27 21.18
C MET A 364 16.85 -5.07 22.22
N HIS A 365 16.15 -6.12 21.80
CA HIS A 365 15.41 -7.01 22.70
C HIS A 365 16.35 -7.66 23.72
N ASP A 366 17.51 -8.14 23.28
CA ASP A 366 18.46 -8.85 24.15
C ASP A 366 19.06 -7.91 25.20
N VAL A 367 19.33 -6.64 24.84
CA VAL A 367 19.73 -5.59 25.79
C VAL A 367 18.63 -5.33 26.83
N MET A 368 17.37 -5.26 26.40
CA MET A 368 16.23 -5.07 27.32
C MET A 368 16.07 -6.26 28.27
N LEU A 369 16.19 -7.49 27.75
CA LEU A 369 16.04 -8.72 28.53
C LEU A 369 17.15 -8.85 29.58
N ALA A 370 18.41 -8.63 29.20
CA ALA A 370 19.55 -8.77 30.09
C ALA A 370 19.45 -7.90 31.37
N LEU A 371 18.86 -6.70 31.25
CA LEU A 371 18.77 -5.75 32.36
C LEU A 371 17.44 -5.74 33.09
N THR A 372 16.36 -6.23 32.47
CA THR A 372 15.08 -6.45 33.15
C THR A 372 15.07 -7.72 34.00
N SER A 373 15.90 -8.70 33.67
CA SER A 373 16.13 -9.91 34.48
C SER A 373 17.22 -9.77 35.55
N SER A 374 17.92 -8.63 35.61
CA SER A 374 18.96 -8.38 36.62
C SER A 374 18.35 -7.87 37.93
N PRO A 375 18.55 -8.54 39.09
CA PRO A 375 17.95 -8.15 40.37
C PRO A 375 18.40 -6.79 40.90
N ASN A 376 19.45 -6.19 40.33
CA ASN A 376 20.01 -4.90 40.74
C ASN A 376 19.55 -3.69 39.89
N CYS A 377 18.72 -3.89 38.86
CA CYS A 377 18.24 -2.80 38.00
C CYS A 377 16.77 -2.45 38.32
N LYS A 378 16.53 -1.85 39.49
CA LYS A 378 15.30 -1.08 39.69
C LYS A 378 15.47 0.28 39.00
N PRO A 379 14.51 0.77 38.20
CA PRO A 379 14.59 2.11 37.63
C PRO A 379 14.64 3.13 38.76
N ALA A 380 15.63 4.02 38.75
CA ALA A 380 15.45 5.31 39.38
C ALA A 380 14.34 6.03 38.60
N LEU A 381 13.26 6.34 39.32
CA LEU A 381 12.03 6.97 38.81
C LEU A 381 12.28 8.28 38.06
#